data_AF-A0A531D8W8-F1
#
_entry.id   AF-A0A531D8W8-F1
#
_cell.length_a   1.000
_cell.length_b   1.000
_cell.length_c   1.000
_cell.angle_alpha   90.00
_cell.angle_beta   90.00
_cell.angle_gamma   90.00
#
_symmetry.space_group_name_H-M   'P 1'
#
loop_
_entity.id
_entity.type
_entity.pdbx_description
1 polymer ?
#
loop_
_entity_poly.entity_id
_entity_poly.type
_entity_poly.pdbx_seq_one_letter_code
_entity_poly.pdbx_strand_id
1 'polypeptide(L)'
;MATTVDAKELAALRALSAAIGADPHLTQAAGGNTSLKAGDTLWIKASGTWLKDALTDDIMVPVAMGPLIEAVERRDPSADKPQTFAIDALNPRGLRPSIETTVHALMPQRVVLHVHCVETISLAVQADCEAEAGRRLQGIAWAYVPYRRPGLPLAQGIAERLRPGVDVLILCNHGLVVAAETVAEAERLLHRVRSLLARPARATAVPDMAALTTLADGSSYRLPADIEAHAVALDPDSCRIAEAGSLYPDHVIFLGRGSVVARPGEQVADVGSRLGANPVAILFPGAGVLMRGDASSGADAMQRCLADVTARIDIAARLNYLTAAENDELVNWDAEQYRQKLNAAG
;
A
#
# COMPACT_ATOMS: atom_id res chain seq x y z
N MET A 1 -18.42 17.84 19.75
CA MET A 1 -19.21 17.89 18.51
C MET A 1 -18.32 18.50 17.43
N ALA A 2 -18.31 17.94 16.22
CA ALA A 2 -17.56 18.50 15.10
C ALA A 2 -18.07 19.91 14.78
N THR A 3 -17.15 20.86 14.59
CA THR A 3 -17.50 22.23 14.20
C THR A 3 -17.90 22.29 12.73
N THR A 4 -18.52 23.40 12.27
CA THR A 4 -18.76 23.64 10.84
C THR A 4 -17.47 23.61 10.03
N VAL A 5 -16.35 24.03 10.63
CA VAL A 5 -15.01 23.95 10.02
C VAL A 5 -14.57 22.50 9.86
N ASP A 6 -14.78 21.65 10.87
CA ASP A 6 -14.48 20.22 10.78
C ASP A 6 -15.33 19.50 9.74
N ALA A 7 -16.62 19.84 9.64
CA ALA A 7 -17.50 19.27 8.62
C ALA A 7 -17.05 19.62 7.20
N LYS A 8 -16.62 20.87 6.98
CA LYS A 8 -16.07 21.32 5.69
C LYS A 8 -14.75 20.61 5.37
N GLU A 9 -13.86 20.50 6.35
CA GLU A 9 -12.56 19.86 6.17
C GLU A 9 -12.70 18.34 5.93
N LEU A 10 -13.65 17.69 6.61
CA LEU A 10 -13.95 16.27 6.40
C LEU A 10 -14.55 16.02 5.01
N ALA A 11 -15.41 16.92 4.52
CA ALA A 11 -15.92 16.84 3.15
C ALA A 11 -14.78 17.02 2.11
N ALA A 12 -13.87 17.97 2.34
CA ALA A 12 -12.68 18.13 1.51
C ALA A 12 -11.78 16.89 1.56
N LEU A 13 -11.58 16.30 2.74
CA LEU A 13 -10.81 15.07 2.89
C LEU A 13 -11.45 13.93 2.08
N ARG A 14 -12.77 13.74 2.15
CA ARG A 14 -13.45 12.69 1.37
C ARG A 14 -13.28 12.88 -0.14
N ALA A 15 -13.33 14.12 -0.63
CA ALA A 15 -13.07 14.42 -2.03
C ALA A 15 -11.62 14.09 -2.43
N LEU A 16 -10.65 14.49 -1.58
CA LEU A 16 -9.24 14.16 -1.79
C LEU A 16 -8.97 12.65 -1.71
N SER A 17 -9.60 11.94 -0.76
CA SER A 17 -9.55 10.48 -0.66
C SER A 17 -9.99 9.83 -1.97
N ALA A 18 -11.11 10.26 -2.54
CA ALA A 18 -11.60 9.74 -3.82
C ALA A 18 -10.61 9.99 -4.96
N ALA A 19 -10.04 11.20 -5.04
CA ALA A 19 -9.03 11.54 -6.05
C ALA A 19 -7.75 10.70 -5.88
N ILE A 20 -7.25 10.55 -4.65
CA ILE A 20 -6.08 9.72 -4.31
C ILE A 20 -6.33 8.26 -4.69
N GLY A 21 -7.50 7.71 -4.35
CA GLY A 21 -7.83 6.32 -4.63
C GLY A 21 -8.11 6.02 -6.10
N ALA A 22 -8.40 7.04 -6.91
CA ALA A 22 -8.57 6.92 -8.35
C ALA A 22 -7.24 6.94 -9.12
N ASP A 23 -6.15 7.42 -8.52
CA ASP A 23 -4.81 7.39 -9.11
C ASP A 23 -4.07 6.09 -8.72
N PRO A 24 -3.86 5.16 -9.67
CA PRO A 24 -3.18 3.90 -9.41
C PRO A 24 -1.71 4.06 -9.02
N HIS A 25 -1.10 5.25 -9.21
CA HIS A 25 0.25 5.52 -8.72
C HIS A 25 0.27 6.03 -7.28
N LEU A 26 -0.87 6.39 -6.68
CA LEU A 26 -0.94 6.85 -5.29
C LEU A 26 -1.35 5.72 -4.35
N THR A 27 -2.42 4.98 -4.66
CA THR A 27 -2.87 3.85 -3.83
C THR A 27 -3.46 2.77 -4.70
N GLN A 28 -3.33 1.51 -4.28
CA GLN A 28 -3.89 0.38 -5.01
C GLN A 28 -4.77 -0.44 -4.09
N ALA A 29 -5.89 -0.93 -4.62
CA ALA A 29 -6.87 -1.69 -3.88
C ALA A 29 -7.30 -0.99 -2.57
N ALA A 30 -7.32 -1.73 -1.46
CA ALA A 30 -7.63 -1.21 -0.13
C ALA A 30 -6.41 -0.57 0.58
N GLY A 31 -5.24 -0.49 -0.08
CA GLY A 31 -4.03 0.15 0.45
C GLY A 31 -4.21 1.65 0.68
N GLY A 32 -3.29 2.24 1.44
CA GLY A 32 -3.35 3.65 1.87
C GLY A 32 -4.55 4.00 2.76
N ASN A 33 -4.45 5.12 3.44
CA ASN A 33 -5.51 5.65 4.32
C ASN A 33 -5.33 7.14 4.59
N THR A 34 -6.44 7.82 4.84
CA THR A 34 -6.51 9.26 5.09
C THR A 34 -7.28 9.54 6.37
N SER A 35 -6.88 10.57 7.12
CA SER A 35 -7.58 10.96 8.34
C SER A 35 -7.65 12.46 8.59
N LEU A 36 -8.60 12.83 9.44
CA LEU A 36 -8.78 14.17 10.00
C LEU A 36 -8.96 14.08 11.51
N LYS A 37 -8.21 14.90 12.25
CA LYS A 37 -8.40 15.12 13.69
C LYS A 37 -9.40 16.25 13.92
N ALA A 38 -10.40 16.00 14.77
CA ALA A 38 -11.39 16.99 15.21
C ALA A 38 -11.54 16.91 16.73
N GLY A 39 -10.82 17.79 17.45
CA GLY A 39 -10.61 17.63 18.90
C GLY A 39 -9.88 16.32 19.20
N ASP A 40 -10.39 15.54 20.15
CA ASP A 40 -9.81 14.23 20.53
C ASP A 40 -10.27 13.06 19.66
N THR A 41 -11.05 13.33 18.60
CA THR A 41 -11.55 12.30 17.67
C THR A 41 -10.73 12.29 16.38
N LEU A 42 -10.23 11.12 16.01
CA LEU A 42 -9.62 10.84 14.72
C LEU A 42 -10.66 10.19 13.80
N TRP A 43 -11.00 10.85 12.70
CA TRP A 43 -11.79 10.28 11.62
C TRP A 43 -10.85 9.63 10.62
N ILE A 44 -10.83 8.30 10.54
CA ILE A 44 -9.88 7.51 9.74
C ILE A 44 -10.63 6.61 8.76
N LYS A 45 -10.06 6.37 7.57
CA LYS A 45 -10.57 5.38 6.61
C LYS A 45 -10.87 4.02 7.28
N ALA A 46 -11.99 3.41 6.93
CA ALA A 46 -12.39 2.07 7.33
C ALA A 46 -11.51 0.99 6.67
N SER A 47 -11.16 -0.05 7.42
CA SER A 47 -10.39 -1.19 6.94
C SER A 47 -11.11 -1.92 5.81
N GLY A 48 -10.37 -2.31 4.76
CA GLY A 48 -10.88 -3.05 3.61
C GLY A 48 -11.64 -2.21 2.56
N THR A 49 -11.94 -0.94 2.86
CA THR A 49 -12.58 -0.04 1.88
C THR A 49 -11.57 0.55 0.90
N TRP A 50 -12.04 1.03 -0.26
CA TRP A 50 -11.20 1.70 -1.24
C TRP A 50 -11.36 3.21 -1.09
N LEU A 51 -10.25 3.96 -1.21
CA LEU A 51 -10.30 5.42 -1.10
C LEU A 51 -11.10 6.05 -2.24
N LYS A 52 -11.12 5.45 -3.43
CA LYS A 52 -11.88 5.93 -4.61
C LYS A 52 -13.39 6.05 -4.34
N ASP A 53 -13.90 5.22 -3.42
CA ASP A 53 -15.33 5.15 -3.09
C ASP A 53 -15.72 6.14 -1.97
N ALA A 54 -14.78 6.98 -1.51
CA ALA A 54 -15.00 7.88 -0.36
C ALA A 54 -16.13 8.91 -0.55
N LEU A 55 -16.54 9.18 -1.79
CA LEU A 55 -17.67 10.08 -2.09
C LEU A 55 -19.02 9.35 -2.12
N THR A 56 -19.03 8.07 -2.51
CA THR A 56 -20.24 7.24 -2.62
C THR A 56 -20.57 6.53 -1.32
N ASP A 57 -19.54 6.11 -0.58
CA ASP A 57 -19.66 5.40 0.69
C ASP A 57 -19.20 6.25 1.86
N ASP A 58 -19.84 6.05 3.01
CA ASP A 58 -19.36 6.58 4.29
C ASP A 58 -18.30 5.65 4.86
N ILE A 59 -17.03 5.96 4.56
CA ILE A 59 -15.87 5.14 4.91
C ILE A 59 -15.05 5.71 6.07
N MET A 60 -15.53 6.75 6.76
CA MET A 60 -14.78 7.39 7.84
C MET A 60 -15.24 6.86 9.20
N VAL A 61 -14.30 6.31 9.97
CA VAL A 61 -14.56 5.72 11.29
C VAL A 61 -13.98 6.64 12.38
N PRO A 62 -14.78 7.06 13.37
CA PRO A 62 -14.31 7.87 14.49
C PRO A 62 -13.62 7.02 15.55
N VAL A 63 -12.41 7.44 15.95
CA VAL A 63 -11.57 6.77 16.95
C VAL A 63 -11.13 7.76 18.03
N ALA A 64 -11.16 7.35 19.30
CA ALA A 64 -10.65 8.15 20.41
C ALA A 64 -9.10 8.14 20.44
N MET A 65 -8.48 9.31 20.23
CA MET A 65 -7.02 9.40 20.08
C MET A 65 -6.25 9.18 21.39
N GLY A 66 -6.67 9.83 22.48
CA GLY A 66 -5.94 9.79 23.75
C GLY A 66 -5.64 8.36 24.23
N PRO A 67 -6.67 7.50 24.39
CA PRO A 67 -6.46 6.11 24.80
C PRO A 67 -5.63 5.29 23.80
N LEU A 68 -5.75 5.56 22.49
CA LEU A 68 -4.95 4.88 21.46
C LEU A 68 -3.47 5.26 21.56
N ILE A 69 -3.16 6.54 21.74
CA ILE A 69 -1.78 7.03 21.90
C ILE A 69 -1.18 6.45 23.18
N GLU A 70 -1.92 6.46 24.30
CA GLU A 70 -1.50 5.85 25.57
C GLU A 70 -1.19 4.34 25.41
N ALA A 71 -2.01 3.62 24.65
CA ALA A 71 -1.76 2.20 24.33
C ALA A 71 -0.46 2.01 23.53
N VAL A 72 -0.18 2.89 22.55
CA VAL A 72 1.09 2.86 21.80
C VAL A 72 2.28 3.13 22.72
N GLU A 73 2.21 4.15 23.58
CA GLU A 73 3.26 4.51 24.54
C GLU A 73 3.59 3.37 25.49
N ARG A 74 2.55 2.66 25.97
CA ARG A 74 2.68 1.49 26.84
C ARG A 74 3.04 0.20 26.13
N ARG A 75 3.15 0.22 24.78
CA ARG A 75 3.34 -0.97 23.95
C ARG A 75 2.26 -2.03 24.18
N ASP A 76 1.03 -1.58 24.43
CA ASP A 76 -0.13 -2.43 24.70
C ASP A 76 -0.63 -3.08 23.39
N PRO A 77 -0.78 -4.42 23.31
CA PRO A 77 -1.28 -5.11 22.13
C PRO A 77 -2.66 -4.65 21.63
N SER A 78 -3.46 -3.96 22.46
CA SER A 78 -4.70 -3.33 22.02
C SER A 78 -4.49 -2.29 20.93
N ALA A 79 -3.32 -1.63 20.85
CA ALA A 79 -3.00 -0.69 19.78
C ALA A 79 -2.95 -1.33 18.38
N ASP A 80 -2.76 -2.66 18.29
CA ASP A 80 -2.89 -3.46 17.06
C ASP A 80 -4.36 -3.77 16.70
N LYS A 81 -5.31 -3.36 17.54
CA LYS A 81 -6.76 -3.56 17.38
C LYS A 81 -7.52 -2.23 17.43
N PRO A 82 -7.32 -1.30 16.48
CA PRO A 82 -7.95 0.03 16.49
C PRO A 82 -9.48 0.05 16.69
N GLN A 83 -10.18 -1.04 16.36
CA GLN A 83 -11.61 -1.19 16.64
C GLN A 83 -11.99 -1.08 18.12
N THR A 84 -11.09 -1.37 19.06
CA THR A 84 -11.37 -1.22 20.51
C THR A 84 -11.41 0.24 20.95
N PHE A 85 -10.95 1.15 20.10
CA PHE A 85 -10.94 2.59 20.35
C PHE A 85 -11.96 3.34 19.48
N ALA A 86 -12.76 2.62 18.69
CA ALA A 86 -13.82 3.21 17.89
C ALA A 86 -14.88 3.83 18.80
N ILE A 87 -15.42 4.98 18.40
CA ILE A 87 -16.50 5.65 19.14
C ILE A 87 -17.83 5.13 18.60
N ASP A 88 -18.35 4.05 19.19
CA ASP A 88 -19.54 3.33 18.70
C ASP A 88 -20.76 4.24 18.50
N ALA A 89 -20.96 5.21 19.40
CA ALA A 89 -22.05 6.17 19.30
C ALA A 89 -22.02 7.03 18.02
N LEU A 90 -20.85 7.15 17.38
CA LEU A 90 -20.62 7.87 16.13
C LEU A 90 -20.35 6.92 14.94
N ASN A 91 -20.41 5.60 15.14
CA ASN A 91 -20.15 4.56 14.13
C ASN A 91 -21.33 3.58 13.99
N PRO A 92 -22.52 4.05 13.55
CA PRO A 92 -23.73 3.22 13.50
C PRO A 92 -23.62 2.04 12.51
N ARG A 93 -22.72 2.12 11.53
CA ARG A 93 -22.46 1.05 10.55
C ARG A 93 -21.57 -0.07 11.12
N GLY A 94 -20.96 0.12 12.29
CA GLY A 94 -20.04 -0.85 12.89
C GLY A 94 -18.81 -1.12 12.03
N LEU A 95 -18.38 -0.16 11.21
CA LEU A 95 -17.20 -0.30 10.37
C LEU A 95 -15.95 -0.36 11.25
N ARG A 96 -14.98 -1.20 10.86
CA ARG A 96 -13.69 -1.27 11.56
C ARG A 96 -12.76 -0.17 11.04
N PRO A 97 -12.09 0.60 11.91
CA PRO A 97 -11.09 1.57 11.47
C PRO A 97 -9.87 0.87 10.84
N SER A 98 -9.09 1.60 10.04
CA SER A 98 -7.83 1.10 9.47
C SER A 98 -6.91 0.52 10.56
N ILE A 99 -6.20 -0.55 10.24
CA ILE A 99 -5.19 -1.14 11.12
C ILE A 99 -4.01 -0.20 11.39
N GLU A 100 -3.83 0.79 10.52
CA GLU A 100 -2.77 1.78 10.59
C GLU A 100 -3.23 3.07 11.28
N THR A 101 -4.35 3.04 12.00
CA THR A 101 -4.86 4.20 12.75
C THR A 101 -3.80 4.78 13.69
N THR A 102 -2.91 3.95 14.24
CA THR A 102 -1.79 4.39 15.09
C THR A 102 -0.81 5.31 14.35
N VAL A 103 -0.54 5.08 13.06
CA VAL A 103 0.29 5.97 12.22
C VAL A 103 -0.31 7.38 12.20
N HIS A 104 -1.62 7.46 12.03
CA HIS A 104 -2.36 8.73 11.95
C HIS A 104 -2.46 9.44 13.30
N ALA A 105 -2.67 8.69 14.37
CA ALA A 105 -2.76 9.24 15.73
C ALA A 105 -1.42 9.84 16.20
N LEU A 106 -0.28 9.25 15.82
CA LEU A 106 1.04 9.71 16.22
C LEU A 106 1.49 11.01 15.51
N MET A 107 1.03 11.26 14.29
CA MET A 107 1.33 12.52 13.61
C MET A 107 0.56 13.66 14.30
N PRO A 108 1.22 14.73 14.79
CA PRO A 108 0.56 15.78 15.57
C PRO A 108 -0.38 16.66 14.74
N GLN A 109 -0.14 16.76 13.42
CA GLN A 109 -0.90 17.62 12.53
C GLN A 109 -2.33 17.10 12.33
N ARG A 110 -3.23 18.02 11.98
CA ARG A 110 -4.67 17.74 11.89
C ARG A 110 -5.05 16.77 10.78
N VAL A 111 -4.45 16.86 9.60
CA VAL A 111 -4.72 16.01 8.43
C VAL A 111 -3.53 15.12 8.17
N VAL A 112 -3.77 13.83 7.94
CA VAL A 112 -2.73 12.85 7.63
C VAL A 112 -3.15 12.04 6.42
N LEU A 113 -2.28 11.98 5.42
CA LEU A 113 -2.45 11.18 4.21
C LEU A 113 -1.34 10.13 4.19
N HIS A 114 -1.71 8.87 4.29
CA HIS A 114 -0.83 7.75 4.07
C HIS A 114 -1.14 7.10 2.73
N VAL A 115 -0.17 7.10 1.82
CA VAL A 115 -0.31 6.56 0.48
C VAL A 115 0.78 5.54 0.18
N HIS A 116 0.45 4.56 -0.63
CA HIS A 116 1.35 3.52 -1.13
C HIS A 116 1.84 3.92 -2.52
N CYS A 117 2.36 5.14 -2.63
CA CYS A 117 2.64 5.70 -3.93
C CYS A 117 3.87 5.04 -4.59
N VAL A 118 3.74 4.73 -5.88
CA VAL A 118 4.72 4.01 -6.70
C VAL A 118 6.09 4.69 -6.63
N GLU A 119 6.13 6.02 -6.74
CA GLU A 119 7.38 6.77 -6.71
C GLU A 119 8.13 6.58 -5.39
N THR A 120 7.41 6.60 -4.26
CA THR A 120 8.03 6.38 -2.95
C THR A 120 8.42 4.93 -2.75
N ILE A 121 7.54 3.96 -3.07
CA ILE A 121 7.83 2.53 -2.89
C ILE A 121 9.06 2.14 -3.72
N SER A 122 9.15 2.57 -4.98
CA SER A 122 10.30 2.26 -5.84
C SER A 122 11.63 2.69 -5.24
N LEU A 123 11.64 3.76 -4.43
CA LEU A 123 12.81 4.19 -3.68
C LEU A 123 12.93 3.49 -2.31
N ALA A 124 11.83 3.32 -1.59
CA ALA A 124 11.76 2.80 -0.22
C ALA A 124 12.17 1.33 -0.08
N VAL A 125 12.18 0.57 -1.18
CA VAL A 125 12.69 -0.80 -1.23
C VAL A 125 14.21 -0.87 -1.45
N GLN A 126 14.88 0.25 -1.73
CA GLN A 126 16.33 0.30 -1.96
C GLN A 126 17.08 0.53 -0.64
N ALA A 127 18.23 -0.12 -0.50
CA ALA A 127 19.05 -0.09 0.71
C ALA A 127 19.60 1.30 1.05
N ASP A 128 19.76 2.17 0.06
CA ASP A 128 20.23 3.55 0.20
C ASP A 128 19.10 4.58 0.19
N CYS A 129 17.83 4.14 0.36
CA CYS A 129 16.65 4.99 0.36
C CYS A 129 16.80 6.24 1.23
N GLU A 130 17.25 6.10 2.48
CA GLU A 130 17.37 7.22 3.41
C GLU A 130 18.34 8.30 2.89
N ALA A 131 19.47 7.89 2.31
CA ALA A 131 20.44 8.81 1.75
C ALA A 131 19.91 9.53 0.51
N GLU A 132 19.24 8.80 -0.39
CA GLU A 132 18.68 9.38 -1.61
C GLU A 132 17.46 10.27 -1.34
N ALA A 133 16.57 9.86 -0.43
CA ALA A 133 15.48 10.70 0.05
C ALA A 133 16.01 11.98 0.70
N GLY A 134 17.09 11.88 1.49
CA GLY A 134 17.74 13.06 2.09
C GLY A 134 18.28 14.05 1.07
N ARG A 135 18.78 13.59 -0.08
CA ARG A 135 19.17 14.48 -1.19
C ARG A 135 17.97 15.13 -1.87
N ARG A 136 16.91 14.36 -2.14
CA ARG A 136 15.73 14.83 -2.89
C ARG A 136 14.78 15.71 -2.07
N LEU A 137 14.70 15.48 -0.77
CA LEU A 137 13.78 16.17 0.15
C LEU A 137 14.48 17.28 0.94
N GLN A 138 15.57 17.85 0.42
CA GLN A 138 16.22 19.00 1.02
C GLN A 138 15.23 20.15 1.23
N GLY A 139 15.22 20.71 2.44
CA GLY A 139 14.29 21.77 2.81
C GLY A 139 12.86 21.30 3.12
N ILE A 140 12.64 20.00 3.26
CA ILE A 140 11.41 19.41 3.81
C ILE A 140 11.76 18.78 5.16
N ALA A 141 10.89 18.92 6.15
CA ALA A 141 11.07 18.28 7.43
C ALA A 141 10.49 16.85 7.37
N TRP A 142 11.38 15.87 7.27
CA TRP A 142 11.00 14.47 7.04
C TRP A 142 11.75 13.50 7.97
N ALA A 143 11.25 12.27 8.11
CA ALA A 143 11.96 11.19 8.79
C ALA A 143 11.87 9.88 8.00
N TYR A 144 12.96 9.10 8.04
CA TYR A 144 12.97 7.73 7.56
C TYR A 144 12.60 6.78 8.70
N VAL A 145 11.73 5.80 8.41
CA VAL A 145 11.36 4.74 9.33
C VAL A 145 11.77 3.40 8.70
N PRO A 146 12.72 2.66 9.31
CA PRO A 146 13.07 1.31 8.86
C PRO A 146 11.84 0.40 8.84
N TYR A 147 11.91 -0.68 8.05
CA TYR A 147 10.76 -1.55 7.89
C TYR A 147 10.34 -2.13 9.25
N ARG A 148 9.04 -2.05 9.50
CA ARG A 148 8.35 -2.70 10.61
C ARG A 148 6.97 -3.08 10.12
N ARG A 149 6.47 -4.22 10.60
CA ARG A 149 5.12 -4.68 10.29
C ARG A 149 4.09 -3.57 10.57
N PRO A 150 3.11 -3.32 9.67
CA PRO A 150 2.01 -2.41 9.92
C PRO A 150 1.28 -2.72 11.23
N GLY A 151 0.84 -1.68 11.94
CA GLY A 151 0.27 -1.77 13.29
C GLY A 151 1.20 -1.21 14.37
N LEU A 152 1.18 -1.78 15.58
CA LEU A 152 1.95 -1.35 16.74
C LEU A 152 3.48 -1.34 16.50
N PRO A 153 4.10 -2.34 15.84
CA PRO A 153 5.55 -2.30 15.59
C PRO A 153 5.94 -1.07 14.76
N LEU A 154 5.21 -0.78 13.68
CA LEU A 154 5.39 0.42 12.88
C LEU A 154 5.15 1.70 13.68
N ALA A 155 4.09 1.74 14.50
CA ALA A 155 3.81 2.88 15.37
C ALA A 155 4.99 3.18 16.32
N GLN A 156 5.61 2.15 16.90
CA GLN A 156 6.82 2.32 17.71
C GLN A 156 8.00 2.85 16.88
N GLY A 157 8.20 2.33 15.67
CA GLY A 157 9.24 2.82 14.77
C GLY A 157 9.04 4.29 14.37
N ILE A 158 7.79 4.73 14.21
CA ILE A 158 7.46 6.14 13.98
C ILE A 158 7.76 6.97 15.22
N ALA A 159 7.29 6.55 16.39
CA ALA A 159 7.50 7.26 17.65
C ALA A 159 9.00 7.47 17.96
N GLU A 160 9.85 6.50 17.63
CA GLU A 160 11.31 6.59 17.77
C GLU A 160 11.97 7.63 16.82
N ARG A 161 11.31 7.96 15.70
CA ARG A 161 11.86 8.83 14.63
C ARG A 161 11.19 10.20 14.56
N LEU A 162 10.04 10.34 15.19
CA LEU A 162 9.27 11.56 15.21
C LEU A 162 9.98 12.62 16.05
N ARG A 163 9.96 13.86 15.57
CA ARG A 163 10.50 15.04 16.25
C ARG A 163 9.64 16.24 15.86
N PRO A 164 9.66 17.34 16.66
CA PRO A 164 8.88 18.52 16.34
C PRO A 164 9.11 18.99 14.90
N GLY A 165 8.02 19.22 14.17
CA GLY A 165 8.04 19.73 12.79
C GLY A 165 8.22 18.68 11.70
N VAL A 166 8.28 17.37 11.99
CA VAL A 166 8.25 16.35 10.92
C VAL A 166 6.86 16.28 10.30
N ASP A 167 6.78 16.60 9.00
CA ASP A 167 5.54 16.60 8.23
C ASP A 167 5.48 15.43 7.23
N VAL A 168 6.60 14.71 7.04
CA VAL A 168 6.74 13.64 6.06
C VAL A 168 7.44 12.42 6.65
N LEU A 169 6.88 11.23 6.47
CA LEU A 169 7.54 9.96 6.79
C LEU A 169 7.75 9.14 5.52
N ILE A 170 8.98 8.67 5.31
CA ILE A 170 9.30 7.63 4.33
C ILE A 170 9.41 6.31 5.07
N LEU A 171 8.49 5.39 4.78
CA LEU A 171 8.40 4.08 5.41
C LEU A 171 9.07 3.05 4.50
N CYS A 172 10.19 2.48 4.94
CA CYS A 172 10.94 1.46 4.21
C CYS A 172 10.01 0.31 3.80
N ASN A 173 10.11 -0.13 2.54
CA ASN A 173 9.29 -1.21 1.97
C ASN A 173 7.77 -1.00 2.10
N HIS A 174 7.27 0.23 2.26
CA HIS A 174 5.86 0.43 2.56
C HIS A 174 5.25 1.62 1.83
N GLY A 175 5.72 2.85 2.07
CA GLY A 175 5.10 4.01 1.44
C GLY A 175 5.42 5.34 2.08
N LEU A 176 4.48 6.27 1.92
CA LEU A 176 4.62 7.68 2.28
C LEU A 176 3.53 8.09 3.26
N VAL A 177 3.89 8.85 4.29
CA VAL A 177 2.95 9.61 5.10
C VAL A 177 3.26 11.08 4.94
N VAL A 178 2.25 11.90 4.68
CA VAL A 178 2.35 13.36 4.77
C VAL A 178 1.29 13.89 5.73
N ALA A 179 1.62 14.94 6.45
CA ALA A 179 0.74 15.53 7.44
C ALA A 179 0.79 17.06 7.38
N ALA A 180 -0.35 17.71 7.57
CA ALA A 180 -0.49 19.17 7.55
C ALA A 180 -1.74 19.61 8.33
N GLU A 181 -1.92 20.92 8.50
CA GLU A 181 -3.07 21.46 9.25
C GLU A 181 -4.37 21.51 8.45
N THR A 182 -4.27 21.53 7.12
CA THR A 182 -5.42 21.53 6.21
C THR A 182 -5.29 20.49 5.11
N VAL A 183 -6.42 20.08 4.53
CA VAL A 183 -6.46 19.10 3.42
C VAL A 183 -5.69 19.63 2.21
N ALA A 184 -5.86 20.92 1.90
CA ALA A 184 -5.17 21.56 0.78
C ALA A 184 -3.65 21.61 0.96
N GLU A 185 -3.16 21.82 2.19
CA GLU A 185 -1.73 21.80 2.47
C GLU A 185 -1.16 20.38 2.42
N ALA A 186 -1.91 19.39 2.93
CA ALA A 186 -1.51 17.99 2.87
C ALA A 186 -1.44 17.50 1.42
N GLU A 187 -2.41 17.84 0.58
CA GLU A 187 -2.43 17.54 -0.86
C GLU A 187 -1.22 18.16 -1.58
N ARG A 188 -0.97 19.45 -1.35
CA ARG A 188 0.18 20.15 -1.94
C ARG A 188 1.51 19.54 -1.50
N LEU A 189 1.63 19.14 -0.23
CA LEU A 189 2.82 18.47 0.30
C LEU A 189 2.99 17.08 -0.33
N LEU A 190 1.92 16.30 -0.44
CA LEU A 190 1.91 15.00 -1.11
C LEU A 190 2.43 15.11 -2.55
N HIS A 191 1.87 16.04 -3.35
CA HIS A 191 2.30 16.23 -4.72
C HIS A 191 3.75 16.68 -4.83
N ARG A 192 4.20 17.57 -3.94
CA ARG A 192 5.59 18.02 -3.89
C ARG A 192 6.55 16.87 -3.59
N VAL A 193 6.28 16.08 -2.55
CA VAL A 193 7.14 14.95 -2.15
C VAL A 193 7.15 13.90 -3.24
N ARG A 194 5.99 13.50 -3.77
CA ARG A 194 5.89 12.55 -4.89
C ARG A 194 6.73 12.99 -6.09
N SER A 195 6.63 14.26 -6.48
CA SER A 195 7.37 14.81 -7.62
C SER A 195 8.89 14.78 -7.40
N LEU A 196 9.35 15.06 -6.17
CA LEU A 196 10.78 15.02 -5.82
C LEU A 196 11.32 13.59 -5.78
N LEU A 197 10.49 12.62 -5.38
CA LEU A 197 10.86 11.20 -5.31
C LEU A 197 10.68 10.47 -6.64
N ALA A 198 10.02 11.08 -7.63
CA ALA A 198 9.73 10.46 -8.91
C ALA A 198 10.98 9.96 -9.63
N ARG A 199 10.82 8.81 -10.28
CA ARG A 199 11.77 8.23 -11.23
C ARG A 199 11.01 7.81 -12.49
N PRO A 200 11.59 8.00 -13.68
CA PRO A 200 10.97 7.52 -14.90
C PRO A 200 10.91 5.99 -14.88
N ALA A 201 9.83 5.44 -15.41
CA ALA A 201 9.77 4.00 -15.68
C ALA A 201 10.72 3.66 -16.83
N ARG A 202 11.38 2.50 -16.75
CA ARG A 202 12.08 1.91 -17.89
C ARG A 202 11.08 1.57 -18.99
N ALA A 203 11.50 1.76 -20.23
CA ALA A 203 10.71 1.35 -21.38
C ALA A 203 10.66 -0.18 -21.47
N THR A 204 9.50 -0.72 -21.82
CA THR A 204 9.29 -2.15 -22.01
C THR A 204 8.88 -2.46 -23.45
N ALA A 205 9.02 -3.72 -23.84
CA ALA A 205 8.40 -4.22 -25.07
C ALA A 205 6.86 -4.19 -24.97
N VAL A 206 6.19 -4.53 -26.06
CA VAL A 206 4.74 -4.74 -26.12
C VAL A 206 4.43 -6.18 -25.69
N PRO A 207 3.40 -6.44 -24.87
CA PRO A 207 3.02 -7.80 -24.50
C PRO A 207 2.59 -8.64 -25.70
N ASP A 208 2.96 -9.92 -25.70
CA ASP A 208 2.48 -10.89 -26.69
C ASP A 208 1.12 -11.44 -26.27
N MET A 209 0.08 -10.66 -26.58
CA MET A 209 -1.30 -11.01 -26.23
C MET A 209 -1.75 -12.32 -26.85
N ALA A 210 -1.26 -12.67 -28.05
CA ALA A 210 -1.63 -13.92 -28.71
C ALA A 210 -1.06 -15.13 -27.96
N ALA A 211 0.23 -15.09 -27.61
CA ALA A 211 0.86 -16.14 -26.82
C ALA A 211 0.20 -16.28 -25.44
N LEU A 212 -0.10 -15.16 -24.77
CA LEU A 212 -0.78 -15.17 -23.47
C LEU A 212 -2.20 -15.76 -23.55
N THR A 213 -2.96 -15.42 -24.58
CA THR A 213 -4.29 -16.02 -24.82
C THR A 213 -4.18 -17.52 -25.04
N THR A 214 -3.18 -17.99 -25.82
CA THR A 214 -2.94 -19.43 -26.00
C THR A 214 -2.52 -20.12 -24.70
N LEU A 215 -1.69 -19.48 -23.87
CA LEU A 215 -1.28 -20.01 -22.56
C LEU A 215 -2.46 -20.09 -21.57
N ALA A 216 -3.38 -19.13 -21.66
CA ALA A 216 -4.58 -19.07 -20.82
C ALA A 216 -5.68 -20.06 -21.28
N ASP A 217 -5.73 -20.41 -22.56
CA ASP A 217 -6.77 -21.27 -23.12
C ASP A 217 -6.84 -22.64 -22.44
N GLY A 218 -8.04 -23.07 -22.07
CA GLY A 218 -8.28 -24.29 -21.31
C GLY A 218 -7.70 -24.32 -19.89
N SER A 219 -7.10 -23.21 -19.41
CA SER A 219 -6.56 -23.09 -18.05
C SER A 219 -7.51 -22.36 -17.11
N SER A 220 -7.17 -22.31 -15.83
CA SER A 220 -7.86 -21.49 -14.82
C SER A 220 -7.33 -20.05 -14.74
N TYR A 221 -6.60 -19.57 -15.74
CA TYR A 221 -5.97 -18.24 -15.75
C TYR A 221 -6.57 -17.33 -16.82
N ARG A 222 -6.39 -16.02 -16.64
CA ARG A 222 -6.85 -14.95 -17.53
C ARG A 222 -5.79 -13.86 -17.69
N LEU A 223 -6.03 -12.96 -18.62
CA LEU A 223 -5.28 -11.71 -18.75
C LEU A 223 -5.56 -10.79 -17.53
N PRO A 224 -4.59 -9.97 -17.11
CA PRO A 224 -4.79 -8.94 -16.09
C PRO A 224 -5.76 -7.86 -16.57
N ALA A 225 -6.34 -7.11 -15.64
CA ALA A 225 -7.28 -6.03 -15.94
C ALA A 225 -6.63 -4.84 -16.68
N ASP A 226 -5.38 -4.52 -16.34
CA ASP A 226 -4.61 -3.41 -16.91
C ASP A 226 -3.48 -3.94 -17.81
N ILE A 227 -3.30 -3.33 -18.98
CA ILE A 227 -2.22 -3.72 -19.91
C ILE A 227 -0.83 -3.44 -19.33
N GLU A 228 -0.71 -2.43 -18.47
CA GLU A 228 0.51 -2.04 -17.77
C GLU A 228 1.03 -3.13 -16.84
N ALA A 229 0.14 -3.99 -16.32
CA ALA A 229 0.49 -5.12 -15.45
C ALA A 229 1.48 -6.09 -16.10
N HIS A 230 1.54 -6.13 -17.44
CA HIS A 230 2.47 -6.97 -18.18
C HIS A 230 3.93 -6.52 -18.07
N ALA A 231 4.19 -5.23 -17.82
CA ALA A 231 5.53 -4.64 -17.94
C ALA A 231 6.59 -5.34 -17.06
N VAL A 232 6.20 -5.87 -15.89
CA VAL A 232 7.11 -6.61 -15.00
C VAL A 232 7.73 -7.85 -15.67
N ALA A 233 7.04 -8.48 -16.61
CA ALA A 233 7.55 -9.65 -17.34
C ALA A 233 8.23 -9.29 -18.67
N LEU A 234 8.15 -8.03 -19.10
CA LEU A 234 8.68 -7.54 -20.37
C LEU A 234 10.03 -6.82 -20.22
N ASP A 235 10.34 -6.35 -19.02
CA ASP A 235 11.65 -5.86 -18.64
C ASP A 235 12.41 -6.94 -17.84
N PRO A 236 13.53 -7.48 -18.35
CA PRO A 236 14.31 -8.50 -17.65
C PRO A 236 14.74 -8.10 -16.24
N ASP A 237 15.05 -6.82 -16.02
CA ASP A 237 15.44 -6.33 -14.69
C ASP A 237 14.25 -6.31 -13.73
N SER A 238 13.08 -5.83 -14.19
CA SER A 238 11.85 -5.88 -13.39
C SER A 238 11.46 -7.31 -13.03
N CYS A 239 11.56 -8.23 -13.98
CA CYS A 239 11.23 -9.64 -13.77
C CYS A 239 12.17 -10.27 -12.73
N ARG A 240 13.48 -10.06 -12.87
CA ARG A 240 14.50 -10.50 -11.89
C ARG A 240 14.28 -9.91 -10.51
N ILE A 241 13.94 -8.61 -10.43
CA ILE A 241 13.67 -7.94 -9.16
C ILE A 241 12.45 -8.56 -8.47
N ALA A 242 11.37 -8.81 -9.22
CA ALA A 242 10.12 -9.37 -8.72
C ALA A 242 10.27 -10.86 -8.30
N GLU A 243 11.07 -11.63 -9.04
CA GLU A 243 11.36 -13.05 -8.75
C GLU A 243 12.18 -13.21 -7.47
N ALA A 244 13.12 -12.30 -7.20
CA ALA A 244 14.06 -12.42 -6.10
C ALA A 244 13.42 -12.30 -4.70
N GLY A 245 12.20 -11.76 -4.59
CA GLY A 245 11.44 -11.78 -3.34
C GLY A 245 10.34 -10.72 -3.24
N SER A 246 9.70 -10.69 -2.08
CA SER A 246 8.65 -9.72 -1.76
C SER A 246 9.22 -8.34 -1.49
N LEU A 247 8.65 -7.31 -2.12
CA LEU A 247 9.13 -5.93 -2.01
C LEU A 247 8.42 -5.11 -0.93
N TYR A 248 7.14 -5.33 -0.66
CA TYR A 248 6.35 -4.54 0.29
C TYR A 248 5.13 -5.32 0.78
N PRO A 249 4.51 -4.97 1.93
CA PRO A 249 3.43 -5.76 2.51
C PRO A 249 2.28 -6.07 1.56
N ASP A 250 1.79 -5.07 0.82
CA ASP A 250 0.65 -5.23 -0.07
C ASP A 250 0.96 -6.19 -1.25
N HIS A 251 2.20 -6.27 -1.73
CA HIS A 251 2.63 -7.30 -2.68
C HIS A 251 2.35 -8.69 -2.09
N VAL A 252 2.82 -8.97 -0.87
CA VAL A 252 2.63 -10.27 -0.20
C VAL A 252 1.16 -10.60 -0.03
N ILE A 253 0.43 -9.60 0.42
CA ILE A 253 -0.96 -9.71 0.84
C ILE A 253 -1.91 -9.96 -0.35
N PHE A 254 -1.62 -9.43 -1.53
CA PHE A 254 -2.48 -9.60 -2.71
C PHE A 254 -1.97 -10.61 -3.74
N LEU A 255 -0.64 -10.75 -3.90
CA LEU A 255 -0.03 -11.60 -4.93
C LEU A 255 0.63 -12.86 -4.35
N GLY A 256 0.87 -12.89 -3.04
CA GLY A 256 1.62 -13.95 -2.37
C GLY A 256 3.10 -13.62 -2.20
N ARG A 257 3.86 -14.58 -1.68
CA ARG A 257 5.29 -14.40 -1.37
C ARG A 257 6.14 -14.43 -2.64
N GLY A 258 6.75 -13.29 -2.96
CA GLY A 258 7.49 -13.11 -4.20
C GLY A 258 6.63 -13.27 -5.44
N SER A 259 7.22 -13.10 -6.61
CA SER A 259 6.55 -13.33 -7.90
C SER A 259 6.94 -14.69 -8.49
N VAL A 260 5.96 -15.37 -9.07
CA VAL A 260 6.21 -16.62 -9.79
C VAL A 260 6.55 -16.34 -11.23
N VAL A 261 7.73 -16.78 -11.66
CA VAL A 261 8.18 -16.72 -13.04
C VAL A 261 8.09 -18.11 -13.69
N ALA A 262 7.52 -18.17 -14.88
CA ALA A 262 7.49 -19.37 -15.71
C ALA A 262 8.88 -19.64 -16.30
N ARG A 263 9.31 -20.91 -16.26
CA ARG A 263 10.53 -21.33 -16.94
C ARG A 263 10.31 -21.37 -18.46
N PRO A 264 11.37 -21.31 -19.27
CA PRO A 264 11.23 -21.42 -20.73
C PRO A 264 10.44 -22.66 -21.15
N GLY A 265 9.35 -22.44 -21.88
CA GLY A 265 8.47 -23.50 -22.38
C GLY A 265 7.47 -24.08 -21.36
N GLU A 266 7.43 -23.59 -20.12
CA GLU A 266 6.37 -23.99 -19.18
C GLU A 266 5.02 -23.43 -19.61
N GLN A 267 4.00 -24.30 -19.61
CA GLN A 267 2.60 -23.91 -19.66
C GLN A 267 2.10 -23.61 -18.24
N VAL A 268 0.92 -23.00 -18.12
CA VAL A 268 0.26 -22.72 -16.83
C VAL A 268 0.17 -23.96 -15.92
N ALA A 269 -0.18 -25.11 -16.50
CA ALA A 269 -0.31 -26.37 -15.76
C ALA A 269 1.05 -26.89 -15.22
N ASP A 270 2.15 -26.64 -15.94
CA ASP A 270 3.49 -27.04 -15.52
C ASP A 270 3.95 -26.23 -14.31
N VAL A 271 3.67 -24.91 -14.32
CA VAL A 271 3.94 -24.02 -13.19
C VAL A 271 3.19 -24.48 -11.94
N GLY A 272 1.89 -24.75 -12.07
CA GLY A 272 1.07 -25.24 -10.96
C GLY A 272 1.57 -26.59 -10.41
N SER A 273 1.95 -27.51 -11.30
CA SER A 273 2.50 -28.82 -10.92
C SER A 273 3.84 -28.71 -10.21
N ARG A 274 4.72 -27.81 -10.68
CA ARG A 274 6.03 -27.55 -10.07
C ARG A 274 5.92 -26.97 -8.67
N LEU A 275 4.96 -26.07 -8.45
CA LEU A 275 4.77 -25.40 -7.17
C LEU A 275 3.87 -26.19 -6.20
N GLY A 276 3.12 -27.17 -6.69
CA GLY A 276 2.09 -27.87 -5.91
C GLY A 276 0.91 -26.96 -5.54
N ALA A 277 0.79 -25.80 -6.18
CA ALA A 277 -0.25 -24.80 -5.95
C ALA A 277 -0.36 -23.86 -7.15
N ASN A 278 -1.53 -23.22 -7.33
CA ASN A 278 -1.76 -22.26 -8.40
C ASN A 278 -1.53 -20.82 -7.86
N PRO A 279 -0.42 -20.15 -8.23
CA PRO A 279 -0.12 -18.79 -7.75
C PRO A 279 -1.14 -17.76 -8.27
N VAL A 280 -1.25 -16.62 -7.59
CA VAL A 280 -2.19 -15.56 -7.99
C VAL A 280 -1.84 -14.98 -9.35
N ALA A 281 -0.55 -14.83 -9.65
CA ALA A 281 -0.03 -14.34 -10.92
C ALA A 281 1.14 -15.21 -11.38
N ILE A 282 1.30 -15.36 -12.70
CA ILE A 282 2.45 -16.00 -13.35
C ILE A 282 3.03 -15.00 -14.35
N LEU A 283 4.32 -14.69 -14.19
CA LEU A 283 5.10 -13.89 -15.13
C LEU A 283 5.69 -14.82 -16.18
N PHE A 284 5.39 -14.59 -17.45
CA PHE A 284 5.97 -15.26 -18.60
C PHE A 284 6.99 -14.32 -19.26
N PRO A 285 8.30 -14.51 -19.02
CA PRO A 285 9.33 -13.58 -19.51
C PRO A 285 9.23 -13.34 -21.01
N GLY A 286 9.19 -12.07 -21.41
CA GLY A 286 9.09 -11.62 -22.80
C GLY A 286 7.68 -11.67 -23.40
N ALA A 287 6.70 -12.32 -22.75
CA ALA A 287 5.32 -12.37 -23.22
C ALA A 287 4.39 -11.48 -22.39
N GLY A 288 4.44 -11.58 -21.07
CA GLY A 288 3.61 -10.79 -20.16
C GLY A 288 3.21 -11.58 -18.91
N VAL A 289 1.98 -11.38 -18.44
CA VAL A 289 1.49 -11.89 -17.15
C VAL A 289 0.13 -12.53 -17.34
N LEU A 290 -0.10 -13.63 -16.64
CA LEU A 290 -1.44 -14.20 -16.45
C LEU A 290 -1.82 -14.15 -14.97
N MET A 291 -3.08 -13.81 -14.71
CA MET A 291 -3.70 -13.80 -13.39
C MET A 291 -4.57 -15.04 -13.23
N ARG A 292 -4.64 -15.60 -12.02
CA ARG A 292 -5.57 -16.67 -11.71
C ARG A 292 -7.01 -16.17 -11.97
N GLY A 293 -7.88 -17.03 -12.47
CA GLY A 293 -9.22 -16.67 -12.94
C GLY A 293 -10.11 -16.05 -11.86
N ASP A 294 -9.91 -16.45 -10.61
CA ASP A 294 -10.58 -15.95 -9.41
C ASP A 294 -9.82 -14.81 -8.70
N ALA A 295 -8.75 -14.27 -9.30
CA ALA A 295 -8.01 -13.15 -8.73
C ALA A 295 -8.93 -11.94 -8.58
N SER A 296 -8.91 -11.33 -7.38
CA SER A 296 -9.75 -10.19 -7.05
C SER A 296 -9.29 -8.92 -7.79
N SER A 297 -10.17 -7.93 -7.88
CA SER A 297 -9.81 -6.60 -8.40
C SER A 297 -8.64 -5.95 -7.66
N GLY A 298 -8.48 -6.27 -6.37
CA GLY A 298 -7.32 -5.84 -5.59
C GLY A 298 -6.02 -6.51 -6.01
N ALA A 299 -6.07 -7.78 -6.41
CA ALA A 299 -4.92 -8.49 -6.97
C ALA A 299 -4.51 -7.94 -8.34
N ASP A 300 -5.44 -7.62 -9.24
CA ASP A 300 -5.10 -6.93 -10.50
C ASP A 300 -4.43 -5.57 -10.26
N ALA A 301 -5.03 -4.75 -9.38
CA ALA A 301 -4.47 -3.45 -9.04
C ALA A 301 -3.05 -3.57 -8.45
N MET A 302 -2.81 -4.61 -7.63
CA MET A 302 -1.49 -4.87 -7.08
C MET A 302 -0.50 -5.41 -8.11
N GLN A 303 -0.94 -6.23 -9.07
CA GLN A 303 -0.09 -6.69 -10.16
C GLN A 303 0.38 -5.51 -11.02
N ARG A 304 -0.51 -4.56 -11.32
CA ARG A 304 -0.13 -3.29 -11.96
C ARG A 304 0.87 -2.51 -11.10
N CYS A 305 0.62 -2.37 -9.79
CA CYS A 305 1.54 -1.71 -8.86
C CYS A 305 2.95 -2.30 -8.92
N LEU A 306 3.05 -3.63 -8.89
CA LEU A 306 4.33 -4.32 -8.95
C LEU A 306 5.09 -3.98 -10.24
N ALA A 307 4.41 -3.94 -11.38
CA ALA A 307 5.00 -3.53 -12.65
C ALA A 307 5.48 -2.07 -12.62
N ASP A 308 4.64 -1.17 -12.09
CA ASP A 308 4.97 0.25 -11.95
C ASP A 308 6.16 0.52 -11.00
N VAL A 309 6.22 -0.19 -9.88
CA VAL A 309 7.30 -0.09 -8.89
C VAL A 309 8.60 -0.64 -9.47
N THR A 310 8.57 -1.87 -9.99
CA THR A 310 9.78 -2.55 -10.47
C THR A 310 10.42 -1.80 -11.63
N ALA A 311 9.63 -1.26 -12.57
CA ALA A 311 10.11 -0.47 -13.69
C ALA A 311 10.83 0.84 -13.28
N ARG A 312 10.70 1.29 -12.02
CA ARG A 312 11.29 2.54 -11.49
C ARG A 312 12.42 2.34 -10.49
N ILE A 313 12.69 1.09 -10.09
CA ILE A 313 13.83 0.73 -9.23
C ILE A 313 15.14 0.89 -10.00
N ASP A 314 16.20 1.41 -9.39
CA ASP A 314 17.52 1.42 -10.05
C ASP A 314 18.06 0.00 -10.18
N ILE A 315 18.47 -0.40 -11.39
CA ILE A 315 18.97 -1.74 -11.70
C ILE A 315 20.23 -2.11 -10.89
N ALA A 316 21.01 -1.10 -10.49
CA ALA A 316 22.22 -1.27 -9.70
C ALA A 316 21.96 -1.21 -8.19
N ALA A 317 20.74 -0.87 -7.75
CA ALA A 317 20.43 -0.75 -6.34
C ALA A 317 20.41 -2.11 -5.64
N ARG A 318 21.01 -2.15 -4.45
CA ARG A 318 20.79 -3.24 -3.51
C ARG A 318 19.39 -3.07 -2.93
N LEU A 319 18.56 -4.10 -3.01
CA LEU A 319 17.19 -4.06 -2.50
C LEU A 319 17.09 -4.72 -1.13
N ASN A 320 16.21 -4.16 -0.30
CA ASN A 320 15.78 -4.75 0.95
C ASN A 320 14.54 -5.59 0.66
N TYR A 321 14.70 -6.89 0.44
CA TYR A 321 13.53 -7.77 0.34
C TYR A 321 12.98 -8.08 1.74
N LEU A 322 11.66 -8.30 1.84
CA LEU A 322 11.07 -8.79 3.08
C LEU A 322 11.63 -10.19 3.37
N THR A 323 12.08 -10.38 4.61
CA THR A 323 12.60 -11.66 5.11
C THR A 323 11.49 -12.70 5.23
N ALA A 324 11.85 -13.98 5.36
CA ALA A 324 10.88 -15.06 5.55
C ALA A 324 9.95 -14.80 6.74
N ALA A 325 10.52 -14.36 7.88
CA ALA A 325 9.75 -14.04 9.08
C ALA A 325 8.75 -12.89 8.84
N GLU A 326 9.17 -11.83 8.16
CA GLU A 326 8.28 -10.70 7.85
C GLU A 326 7.16 -11.11 6.87
N ASN A 327 7.43 -12.00 5.91
CA ASN A 327 6.39 -12.58 5.07
C ASN A 327 5.42 -13.47 5.89
N ASP A 328 5.91 -14.25 6.84
CA ASP A 328 5.10 -15.11 7.71
C ASP A 328 4.15 -14.28 8.59
N GLU A 329 4.65 -13.18 9.15
CA GLU A 329 3.86 -12.28 10.00
C GLU A 329 2.70 -11.63 9.24
N LEU A 330 2.88 -11.30 7.95
CA LEU A 330 1.85 -10.65 7.14
C LEU A 330 0.71 -11.59 6.77
N VAL A 331 1.01 -12.85 6.46
CA VAL A 331 0.01 -13.84 6.00
C VAL A 331 -0.85 -14.37 7.15
N ASN A 332 -0.29 -14.46 8.36
CA ASN A 332 -0.98 -15.05 9.52
C ASN A 332 -1.70 -14.01 10.41
N TRP A 333 -1.83 -12.76 9.94
CA TRP A 333 -2.33 -11.67 10.76
C TRP A 333 -3.87 -11.61 10.80
N ASP A 334 -4.46 -11.42 11.99
CA ASP A 334 -5.92 -11.31 12.22
C ASP A 334 -6.61 -10.28 11.31
N ALA A 335 -5.94 -9.16 11.05
CA ALA A 335 -6.44 -8.11 10.16
C ALA A 335 -6.60 -8.61 8.73
N GLU A 336 -5.64 -9.42 8.27
CA GLU A 336 -5.64 -9.98 6.93
C GLU A 336 -6.74 -11.03 6.79
N GLN A 337 -6.92 -11.88 7.81
CA GLN A 337 -8.03 -12.83 7.84
C GLN A 337 -9.40 -12.14 7.76
N TYR A 338 -9.57 -10.97 8.39
CA TYR A 338 -10.80 -10.19 8.27
C TYR A 338 -11.00 -9.63 6.86
N ARG A 339 -9.94 -9.11 6.23
CA ARG A 339 -9.99 -8.57 4.88
C ARG A 339 -10.29 -9.63 3.82
N GLN A 340 -9.69 -10.82 3.95
CA GLN A 340 -10.01 -11.97 3.09
C GLN A 340 -11.50 -12.32 3.12
N LYS A 341 -12.16 -12.20 4.28
CA LYS A 341 -13.62 -12.42 4.39
C LYS A 341 -14.45 -11.35 3.67
N LEU A 342 -13.99 -10.08 3.65
CA LEU A 342 -14.68 -9.02 2.91
C LEU A 342 -14.56 -9.21 1.39
N ASN A 343 -13.37 -9.58 0.90
CA ASN A 343 -13.14 -9.82 -0.53
C ASN A 343 -13.85 -11.08 -1.06
N ALA A 344 -14.16 -12.05 -0.19
CA ALA A 344 -14.91 -13.25 -0.56
C ALA A 344 -16.44 -13.02 -0.60
N ALA A 345 -16.92 -11.87 -0.11
CA ALA A 345 -18.34 -11.56 0.03
C ALA A 345 -18.87 -10.54 -1.00
N GLY A 346 -18.01 -9.99 -1.86
CA GLY A 346 -18.35 -9.05 -2.94
C GLY A 346 -17.85 -9.55 -4.28
#